data_AF-A0A382ELI9-F1
#
_entry.id   AF-A0A382ELI9-F1
#
_cell.length_a   1.000
_cell.length_b   1.000
_cell.length_c   1.000
_cell.angle_alpha   90.00
_cell.angle_beta   90.00
_cell.angle_gamma   90.00
#
_symmetry.space_group_name_H-M   'P 1'
#
loop_
_entity.id
_entity.type
_entity.pdbx_description
1 polymer ?
#
loop_
_entity_poly.entity_id
_entity_poly.type
_entity_poly.pdbx_seq_one_letter_code
_entity_poly.pdbx_strand_id
1 'polypeptide(L)'
;MKIILVITICSTLGCLPPMSHSDWTYENEDQCMMKGYYRIAEVAETYMKTVGVQQFKDMRVRMMYSCLTEDAWNKSTEPKGEESTFKLPV
;
A
#
# COMPACT_ATOMS: atom_id res chain seq x y z
N MET A 1 -16.91 14.20 1.12
CA MET A 1 -15.87 13.53 1.92
C MET A 1 -14.98 12.80 0.94
N LYS A 2 -13.66 13.01 0.96
CA LYS A 2 -12.76 12.38 0.00
C LYS A 2 -12.18 11.11 0.62
N ILE A 3 -12.37 9.99 -0.06
CA ILE A 3 -11.82 8.69 0.34
C ILE A 3 -10.58 8.42 -0.49
N ILE A 4 -9.50 8.03 0.17
CA ILE A 4 -8.21 7.68 -0.40
C ILE A 4 -8.08 6.15 -0.34
N LEU A 5 -7.75 5.55 -1.47
CA LEU A 5 -7.37 4.15 -1.53
C LEU A 5 -5.88 4.03 -1.20
N VAL A 6 -5.57 3.18 -0.25
CA VAL A 6 -4.22 2.86 0.20
C VAL A 6 -3.98 1.39 -0.07
N ILE A 7 -2.88 1.06 -0.74
CA ILE A 7 -2.47 -0.32 -1.04
C ILE A 7 -1.23 -0.66 -0.21
N THR A 8 -1.24 -1.83 0.41
CA THR A 8 -0.11 -2.38 1.14
C THR A 8 0.33 -3.67 0.47
N ILE A 9 1.63 -3.76 0.18
CA ILE A 9 2.25 -4.93 -0.45
C ILE A 9 3.13 -5.61 0.58
N CYS A 10 2.82 -6.86 0.90
CA CYS A 10 3.61 -7.69 1.81
C CYS A 10 4.17 -8.89 1.09
N SER A 11 5.31 -9.38 1.55
CA SER A 11 5.97 -10.60 1.10
C SER A 11 6.49 -11.38 2.29
N THR A 12 7.15 -12.50 2.03
CA THR A 12 7.92 -13.23 3.06
C THR A 12 9.03 -12.40 3.71
N LEU A 13 9.49 -11.31 3.06
CA LEU A 13 10.53 -10.42 3.57
C LEU A 13 9.98 -9.25 4.40
N GLY A 14 8.65 -9.13 4.53
CA GLY A 14 7.99 -8.02 5.20
C GLY A 14 7.10 -7.21 4.25
N CYS A 15 6.60 -6.08 4.76
CA CYS A 15 5.70 -5.19 4.02
C CYS A 15 6.41 -3.92 3.58
N LEU A 16 6.12 -3.51 2.35
CA LEU A 16 6.47 -2.17 1.89
C LEU A 16 5.61 -1.14 2.63
N PRO A 17 6.10 0.10 2.79
CA PRO A 17 5.28 1.20 3.27
C PRO A 17 3.97 1.28 2.46
N PRO A 18 2.82 1.50 3.13
CA PRO A 18 1.56 1.68 2.43
C PRO A 18 1.68 2.81 1.40
N MET A 19 1.13 2.58 0.21
CA MET A 19 1.20 3.54 -0.89
C MET A 19 -0.19 3.99 -1.31
N SER A 20 -0.29 5.24 -1.74
CA SER A 20 -1.47 5.79 -2.38
C SER A 20 -1.05 6.67 -3.56
N HIS A 21 -1.98 6.99 -4.45
CA HIS A 21 -1.74 7.84 -5.60
C HIS A 21 -2.84 8.92 -5.70
N SER A 22 -2.54 10.05 -6.32
CA SER A 22 -3.46 11.20 -6.38
C SER A 22 -4.75 10.92 -7.14
N ASP A 23 -4.74 9.96 -8.07
CA ASP A 23 -5.90 9.49 -8.84
C ASP A 23 -6.65 8.34 -8.14
N TRP A 24 -6.16 7.85 -7.00
CA TRP A 24 -6.79 6.80 -6.20
C TRP A 24 -7.70 7.40 -5.14
N THR A 25 -8.53 8.35 -5.56
CA THR A 25 -9.42 9.10 -4.67
C THR A 25 -10.85 9.02 -5.16
N TYR A 26 -11.78 8.84 -4.23
CA TYR A 26 -13.17 8.48 -4.49
C TYR A 26 -14.14 9.33 -3.66
N GLU A 27 -15.37 9.45 -4.14
CA GLU A 27 -16.42 10.25 -3.50
C GLU A 27 -17.01 9.57 -2.26
N ASN A 28 -16.97 8.22 -2.22
CA ASN A 28 -17.47 7.42 -1.12
C ASN A 28 -16.71 6.09 -0.97
N GLU A 29 -16.96 5.41 0.15
CA GLU A 29 -16.28 4.18 0.51
C GLU A 29 -16.64 3.01 -0.42
N ASP A 30 -17.91 2.89 -0.84
CA ASP A 30 -18.35 1.81 -1.75
C ASP A 30 -17.59 1.86 -3.09
N GLN A 31 -17.47 3.04 -3.69
CA GLN A 31 -16.69 3.24 -4.91
C GLN A 31 -15.21 2.87 -4.69
N CYS A 32 -14.62 3.30 -3.57
CA CYS A 32 -13.25 2.96 -3.24
C CYS A 32 -13.08 1.44 -3.08
N MET A 33 -14.01 0.77 -2.40
CA MET A 33 -13.96 -0.66 -2.16
C MET A 33 -14.06 -1.46 -3.46
N MET A 34 -14.98 -1.07 -4.36
CA MET A 34 -15.13 -1.71 -5.67
C MET A 34 -13.91 -1.47 -6.56
N LYS A 35 -13.40 -0.24 -6.61
CA LYS A 35 -12.27 0.13 -7.49
C LYS A 35 -10.93 -0.34 -6.95
N GLY A 36 -10.79 -0.48 -5.63
CA GLY A 36 -9.58 -0.98 -4.96
C GLY A 36 -9.17 -2.37 -5.43
N TYR A 37 -10.14 -3.28 -5.64
CA TYR A 37 -9.87 -4.60 -6.21
C TYR A 37 -9.18 -4.54 -7.57
N TYR A 38 -9.64 -3.66 -8.47
CA TYR A 38 -9.04 -3.50 -9.80
C TYR A 38 -7.65 -2.85 -9.71
N ARG A 39 -7.47 -1.85 -8.83
CA ARG A 39 -6.17 -1.21 -8.63
C ARG A 39 -5.13 -2.15 -8.07
N ILE A 40 -5.49 -3.07 -7.18
CA ILE A 40 -4.58 -4.14 -6.76
C ILE A 40 -4.10 -4.97 -7.95
N ALA A 41 -4.98 -5.32 -8.89
CA ALA A 41 -4.58 -6.11 -10.04
C ALA A 41 -3.56 -5.36 -10.93
N GLU A 42 -3.78 -4.06 -11.16
CA GLU A 42 -2.84 -3.20 -11.91
C GLU A 42 -1.48 -3.07 -11.19
N VAL A 43 -1.49 -2.88 -9.88
CA VAL A 43 -0.27 -2.82 -9.05
C VAL A 43 0.45 -4.18 -9.07
N ALA A 44 -0.29 -5.29 -8.98
CA ALA A 44 0.27 -6.64 -9.07
C ALA A 44 0.94 -6.89 -10.42
N GLU A 45 0.29 -6.53 -11.53
CA GLU A 45 0.85 -6.63 -12.87
C GLU A 45 2.13 -5.81 -12.99
N THR A 46 2.10 -4.56 -12.51
CA THR A 46 3.27 -3.66 -12.55
C THR A 46 4.41 -4.22 -11.72
N TYR A 47 4.13 -4.69 -10.50
CA TYR A 47 5.14 -5.28 -9.62
C TYR A 47 5.75 -6.55 -10.24
N MET A 48 4.94 -7.42 -10.85
CA MET A 48 5.42 -8.59 -11.60
C MET A 48 6.30 -8.21 -12.80
N LYS A 49 5.95 -7.14 -13.53
CA LYS A 49 6.78 -6.62 -14.64
C LYS A 49 8.13 -6.11 -14.14
N THR A 50 8.19 -5.54 -12.93
CA THR A 50 9.43 -5.03 -12.34
C THR A 50 10.33 -6.14 -11.77
N VAL A 51 9.77 -7.07 -10.99
CA VAL A 51 10.58 -8.08 -10.26
C VAL A 51 10.69 -9.42 -11.00
N GLY A 52 9.84 -9.64 -12.00
CA GLY A 52 9.68 -10.91 -12.69
C GLY A 52 8.65 -11.84 -12.03
N VAL A 53 7.89 -12.56 -12.85
CA VAL A 53 6.80 -13.44 -12.40
C VAL A 53 7.29 -14.55 -11.45
N GLN A 54 8.46 -15.14 -11.73
CA GLN A 54 8.99 -16.21 -10.89
C GLN A 54 9.38 -15.69 -9.49
N GLN A 55 10.08 -14.56 -9.43
CA GLN A 55 10.42 -13.91 -8.17
C GLN A 55 9.18 -13.49 -7.39
N PHE A 56 8.16 -12.95 -8.06
CA PHE A 56 6.88 -12.61 -7.45
C PHE A 56 6.23 -13.81 -6.75
N LYS A 57 6.24 -14.98 -7.40
CA LYS A 57 5.71 -16.22 -6.82
C LYS A 57 6.51 -16.67 -5.60
N ASP A 58 7.84 -16.64 -5.70
CA ASP A 58 8.73 -17.10 -4.64
C ASP A 58 8.64 -16.21 -3.40
N MET A 59 8.44 -14.90 -3.58
CA MET A 59 8.20 -13.93 -2.51
C MET A 59 6.85 -14.11 -1.81
N ARG A 60 5.92 -14.89 -2.38
CA ARG A 60 4.54 -15.11 -1.89
C ARG A 60 3.83 -13.78 -1.57
N VAL A 61 3.87 -12.86 -2.54
CA VAL A 61 3.35 -11.51 -2.40
C VAL A 61 1.85 -11.55 -2.04
N ARG A 62 1.46 -10.76 -1.04
CA ARG A 62 0.08 -10.48 -0.65
C ARG A 62 -0.16 -8.98 -0.74
N MET A 63 -1.15 -8.59 -1.54
CA MET A 63 -1.58 -7.21 -1.67
C MET A 63 -2.90 -7.04 -0.95
N MET A 64 -2.99 -5.99 -0.14
CA MET A 64 -4.19 -5.60 0.58
C MET A 64 -4.46 -4.14 0.27
N TYR A 65 -5.71 -3.73 0.40
CA TYR A 65 -6.08 -2.33 0.25
C TYR A 65 -7.04 -1.89 1.35
N SER A 66 -7.06 -0.60 1.59
CA SER A 66 -7.94 0.04 2.57
C SER A 66 -8.44 1.37 2.02
N CYS A 67 -9.65 1.72 2.40
CA CYS A 67 -10.31 2.96 2.01
C CYS A 67 -10.35 3.86 3.25
N LEU A 68 -9.57 4.93 3.24
CA LEU A 68 -9.41 5.84 4.38
C LEU A 68 -9.90 7.22 4.01
N THR A 69 -10.39 7.99 4.98
CA THR A 69 -10.56 9.43 4.77
C THR A 69 -9.20 10.10 4.66
N GLU A 70 -9.15 11.25 3.99
CA GLU A 70 -7.92 12.05 3.89
C GLU A 70 -7.32 12.38 5.27
N ASP A 71 -8.17 12.73 6.25
CA ASP A 71 -7.73 12.98 7.64
C ASP A 71 -7.12 11.73 8.30
N ALA A 72 -7.71 10.55 8.08
CA ALA A 72 -7.19 9.30 8.65
C ALA A 72 -5.86 8.91 7.99
N TRP A 73 -5.72 9.14 6.69
CA TRP A 73 -4.47 8.90 5.97
C TRP A 73 -3.35 9.83 6.45
N ASN A 74 -3.62 11.13 6.60
CA ASN A 74 -2.65 12.10 7.09
C ASN A 74 -2.15 11.73 8.50
N LYS A 75 -3.05 11.37 9.42
CA LYS A 75 -2.67 10.88 10.78
C LYS A 75 -1.85 9.59 10.75
N SER A 76 -2.06 8.73 9.75
CA SER A 76 -1.30 7.48 9.62
C SER A 76 0.11 7.67 9.05
N THR A 77 0.35 8.80 8.37
CA THR A 77 1.61 9.16 7.72
C THR A 77 2.39 10.25 8.45
N GLU A 78 1.78 10.90 9.45
CA GLU A 78 2.48 11.76 10.40
C GLU A 78 3.64 10.97 11.04
N PRO A 79 4.88 11.47 10.97
CA PRO A 79 6.01 10.84 11.63
C PRO A 79 5.73 10.85 13.13
N LYS A 80 5.44 9.68 13.70
CA LYS A 80 5.40 9.50 15.14
C LYS A 80 6.82 9.74 15.64
N GLY A 81 7.05 10.90 16.25
CA GLY A 81 8.30 11.22 16.90
C GLY A 81 8.55 10.26 18.07
N GLU A 82 9.16 9.12 17.79
CA GLU A 82 9.84 8.30 18.77
C GLU A 82 11.19 7.87 18.16
N GLU A 83 12.27 8.33 18.79
CA GLU A 83 13.64 7.91 18.55
C GLU A 83 13.73 6.37 18.69
N SER A 84 13.80 5.67 17.56
CA SER A 84 14.30 4.30 17.56
C SER A 84 15.79 4.34 17.27
N THR A 85 16.58 4.33 18.34
CA THR A 85 18.01 4.03 18.32
C THR A 85 18.24 2.61 17.81
N PHE A 86 18.19 2.40 16.49
CA PHE A 86 18.80 1.24 15.87
C PHE A 86 20.16 1.66 15.31
N LYS A 87 21.21 1.49 16.13
CA LYS A 87 22.59 1.58 15.66
C LYS A 87 22.92 0.28 14.94
N LEU A 88 23.29 0.37 13.66
CA LEU A 88 23.97 -0.70 12.94
C LEU A 88 25.28 -1.02 13.69
N PRO A 89 25.55 -2.28 14.07
CA PRO A 89 26.89 -2.66 14.50
C PRO A 89 27.81 -2.56 13.28
N VAL A 90 28.88 -1.79 13.45
CA VAL A 90 30.08 -1.79 12.58
C VAL A 90 30.93 -2.99 12.93
#